data_AF-A0A7S4S4A5-F1
#
_entry.id   AF-A0A7S4S4A5-F1
#
_cell.length_a   1.000
_cell.length_b   1.000
_cell.length_c   1.000
_cell.angle_alpha   90.00
_cell.angle_beta   90.00
_cell.angle_gamma   90.00
#
_symmetry.space_group_name_H-M   'P 1'
#
loop_
_entity.id
_entity.type
_entity.pdbx_description
1 polymer ?
#
loop_
_entity_poly.entity_id
_entity_poly.type
_entity_poly.pdbx_seq_one_letter_code
_entity_poly.pdbx_strand_id
1 'polypeptide(L)'
;LDQELDITYSANACWGFDKGIGMTFFDIKALHGSNATTVADAPGSVVEVDYYHSSSLLTLSDEEIVDKAKKDLDTILGAQCKSSEVLDAAVVRLPEGVNWFFPGSYQDMPDIKAESIGNMYFAGDVVHSSHGSWSQEKAFVTGIEAANSVLGRAPDTGILPLAADELHVRFGKEAVKIARNIISGPKKDSGRPSLVDFLF
;
A
#
# COMPACT_ATOMS: atom_id res chain seq x y z
N LEU A 1 -7.33 -18.64 13.39
CA LEU A 1 -7.50 -20.06 13.02
C LEU A 1 -7.04 -20.92 14.18
N ASP A 2 -7.55 -22.14 14.30
CA ASP A 2 -7.22 -23.09 15.38
C ASP A 2 -5.83 -23.75 15.23
N GLN A 3 -5.25 -23.68 14.03
CA GLN A 3 -3.96 -24.28 13.72
C GLN A 3 -2.92 -23.21 13.33
N GLU A 4 -1.67 -23.48 13.66
CA GLU A 4 -0.52 -22.78 13.10
C GLU A 4 -0.32 -23.24 11.65
N LEU A 5 -0.43 -22.31 10.71
CA LEU A 5 -0.32 -22.55 9.28
C LEU A 5 1.11 -22.26 8.83
N ASP A 6 1.60 -23.03 7.87
CA ASP A 6 2.87 -22.77 7.21
C ASP A 6 2.69 -21.68 6.14
N ILE A 7 2.85 -20.41 6.55
CA ILE A 7 2.74 -19.24 5.68
C ILE A 7 4.16 -18.71 5.40
N THR A 8 4.60 -18.80 4.14
CA THR A 8 5.99 -18.46 3.75
C THR A 8 6.35 -16.99 3.98
N TYR A 9 5.42 -16.08 3.69
CA TYR A 9 5.66 -14.63 3.76
C TYR A 9 4.69 -13.98 4.73
N SER A 10 5.15 -12.98 5.47
CA SER A 10 4.30 -12.21 6.38
C SER A 10 3.29 -11.32 5.64
N ALA A 11 3.54 -10.97 4.38
CA ALA A 11 2.68 -10.17 3.53
C ALA A 11 2.59 -10.80 2.14
N ASN A 12 1.36 -11.03 1.65
CA ASN A 12 1.12 -11.77 0.42
C ASN A 12 0.14 -10.99 -0.46
N ALA A 13 0.56 -10.64 -1.67
CA ALA A 13 -0.32 -10.04 -2.68
C ALA A 13 -0.98 -11.14 -3.52
N CYS A 14 -2.29 -11.03 -3.72
CA CYS A 14 -3.13 -12.05 -4.33
C CYS A 14 -4.07 -11.41 -5.38
N TRP A 15 -4.33 -12.14 -6.45
CA TRP A 15 -5.22 -11.68 -7.51
C TRP A 15 -5.92 -12.87 -8.19
N GLY A 16 -7.06 -12.60 -8.85
CA GLY A 16 -7.74 -13.57 -9.71
C GLY A 16 -8.84 -14.40 -9.06
N PHE A 17 -9.17 -14.16 -7.78
CA PHE A 17 -10.29 -14.82 -7.09
C PHE A 17 -11.65 -14.28 -7.56
N ASP A 18 -11.74 -12.97 -7.76
CA ASP A 18 -12.91 -12.31 -8.30
C ASP A 18 -12.50 -11.32 -9.38
N LYS A 19 -13.43 -11.05 -10.30
CA LYS A 19 -13.20 -10.11 -11.39
C LYS A 19 -13.07 -8.69 -10.84
N GLY A 20 -11.88 -8.13 -10.95
CA GLY A 20 -11.60 -6.73 -10.64
C GLY A 20 -11.32 -6.42 -9.17
N ILE A 21 -11.33 -7.44 -8.29
CA ILE A 21 -11.01 -7.28 -6.86
C ILE A 21 -9.55 -7.69 -6.64
N GLY A 22 -8.80 -6.82 -5.97
CA GLY A 22 -7.46 -7.14 -5.46
C GLY A 22 -7.55 -7.71 -4.05
N MET A 23 -6.60 -8.55 -3.66
CA MET A 23 -6.55 -9.13 -2.32
C MET A 23 -5.13 -9.11 -1.79
N THR A 24 -4.96 -8.88 -0.50
CA THR A 24 -3.76 -9.25 0.24
C THR A 24 -4.14 -10.05 1.46
N PHE A 25 -3.22 -10.86 1.95
CA PHE A 25 -3.34 -11.39 3.30
C PHE A 25 -2.01 -11.34 4.03
N PHE A 26 -2.09 -11.22 5.35
CA PHE A 26 -0.95 -11.05 6.22
C PHE A 26 -0.95 -12.10 7.31
N ASP A 27 0.22 -12.70 7.56
CA ASP A 27 0.46 -13.43 8.80
C ASP A 27 0.83 -12.41 9.88
N ILE A 28 -0.12 -12.10 10.76
CA ILE A 28 0.04 -11.08 11.78
C ILE A 28 1.04 -11.51 12.86
N LYS A 29 1.16 -12.80 13.14
CA LYS A 29 2.18 -13.30 14.08
C LYS A 29 3.58 -13.13 13.51
N ALA A 30 3.77 -13.40 12.22
CA ALA A 30 5.05 -13.13 11.55
C ALA A 30 5.34 -11.63 11.45
N LEU A 31 4.32 -10.80 11.17
CA LEU A 31 4.47 -9.36 10.98
C LEU A 31 4.79 -8.62 12.30
N HIS A 32 4.05 -8.89 13.37
CA HIS A 32 4.23 -8.20 14.67
C HIS A 32 5.25 -8.89 15.58
N GLY A 33 5.57 -10.15 15.29
CA GLY A 33 6.31 -11.05 16.17
C GLY A 33 5.36 -11.84 17.07
N SER A 34 5.61 -13.15 17.20
CA SER A 34 4.73 -14.07 17.94
C SER A 34 4.56 -13.74 19.43
N ASN A 35 5.50 -12.99 20.02
CA ASN A 35 5.43 -12.54 21.41
C ASN A 35 4.75 -11.18 21.57
N ALA A 36 4.25 -10.57 20.49
CA ALA A 36 3.56 -9.29 20.56
C ALA A 36 2.25 -9.44 21.33
N THR A 37 1.95 -8.46 22.19
CA THR A 37 0.78 -8.48 23.07
C THR A 37 -0.55 -8.58 22.31
N THR A 38 -0.56 -8.22 21.03
CA THR A 38 -1.74 -8.30 20.16
C THR A 38 -2.08 -9.72 19.70
N VAL A 39 -1.13 -10.67 19.78
CA VAL A 39 -1.30 -12.03 19.21
C VAL A 39 -0.73 -13.15 20.09
N ALA A 40 -0.07 -12.83 21.22
CA ALA A 40 0.61 -13.80 22.06
C ALA A 40 -0.30 -14.93 22.59
N ASP A 41 -1.56 -14.60 22.89
CA ASP A 41 -2.53 -15.56 23.43
C ASP A 41 -3.36 -16.26 22.34
N ALA A 42 -3.12 -15.96 21.06
CA ALA A 42 -3.85 -16.58 19.96
C ALA A 42 -3.41 -18.05 19.79
N PRO A 43 -4.33 -19.03 19.82
CA PRO A 43 -4.00 -20.47 19.85
C PRO A 43 -3.44 -21.03 18.54
N GLY A 44 -3.62 -20.31 17.43
CA GLY A 44 -3.10 -20.68 16.11
C GLY A 44 -2.84 -19.43 15.27
N SER A 45 -2.94 -19.56 13.95
CA SER A 45 -2.62 -18.45 13.03
C SER A 45 -3.60 -17.29 13.15
N VAL A 46 -3.06 -16.06 13.15
CA VAL A 46 -3.83 -14.82 13.04
C VAL A 46 -3.57 -14.25 11.65
N VAL A 47 -4.61 -14.24 10.82
CA VAL A 47 -4.52 -13.83 9.42
C VAL A 47 -5.44 -12.64 9.19
N GLU A 48 -4.88 -11.56 8.67
CA GLU A 48 -5.65 -10.42 8.16
C GLU A 48 -5.81 -10.57 6.65
N VAL A 49 -6.99 -10.29 6.13
CA VAL A 49 -7.30 -10.37 4.71
C VAL A 49 -7.92 -9.05 4.27
N ASP A 50 -7.25 -8.36 3.34
CA ASP A 50 -7.78 -7.15 2.74
C ASP A 50 -8.32 -7.44 1.34
N TYR A 51 -9.47 -6.85 1.03
CA TYR A 51 -10.02 -6.82 -0.31
C TYR A 51 -10.09 -5.38 -0.82
N TYR A 52 -9.44 -5.11 -1.95
CA TYR A 52 -9.39 -3.82 -2.61
C TYR A 52 -10.31 -3.78 -3.83
N HIS A 53 -10.88 -2.61 -4.14
CA HIS A 53 -11.88 -2.44 -5.20
C HIS A 53 -13.08 -3.39 -5.01
N SER A 54 -13.47 -3.58 -3.75
CA SER A 54 -14.35 -4.64 -3.25
C SER A 54 -15.78 -4.16 -2.99
N SER A 55 -16.28 -3.19 -3.76
CA SER A 55 -17.61 -2.61 -3.56
C SER A 55 -18.73 -3.64 -3.60
N SER A 56 -18.57 -4.70 -4.40
CA SER A 56 -19.52 -5.83 -4.46
C SER A 56 -19.52 -6.72 -3.21
N LEU A 57 -18.48 -6.66 -2.37
CA LEU A 57 -18.40 -7.41 -1.12
C LEU A 57 -19.02 -6.63 0.05
N LEU A 58 -19.21 -5.31 -0.08
CA LEU A 58 -19.75 -4.48 0.99
C LEU A 58 -21.17 -4.86 1.41
N THR A 59 -21.95 -5.48 0.51
CA THR A 59 -23.33 -5.90 0.76
C THR A 59 -23.46 -7.27 1.42
N LEU A 60 -22.36 -8.02 1.53
CA LEU A 60 -22.34 -9.33 2.16
C LEU A 60 -22.41 -9.21 3.69
N SER A 61 -23.00 -10.22 4.33
CA SER A 61 -22.96 -10.34 5.79
C SER A 61 -21.53 -10.61 6.29
N ASP A 62 -21.30 -10.45 7.59
CA ASP A 62 -19.99 -10.76 8.18
C ASP A 62 -19.63 -12.24 7.97
N GLU A 63 -20.62 -13.14 8.13
CA GLU A 63 -20.45 -14.58 7.92
C GLU A 63 -20.09 -14.89 6.47
N GLU A 64 -20.77 -14.27 5.50
CA GLU A 64 -20.46 -14.45 4.07
C GLU A 64 -19.06 -13.96 3.70
N ILE A 65 -18.60 -12.86 4.33
CA ILE A 65 -17.24 -12.34 4.14
C ILE A 65 -16.20 -13.29 4.76
N VAL A 66 -16.45 -13.81 5.97
CA VAL A 66 -15.57 -14.76 6.63
C VAL A 66 -15.46 -16.06 5.84
N ASP A 67 -16.59 -16.60 5.36
CA ASP A 67 -16.63 -17.80 4.53
C ASP A 67 -15.86 -17.60 3.21
N LYS A 68 -16.02 -16.43 2.59
CA LYS A 68 -15.26 -16.06 1.40
C LYS A 68 -13.75 -15.99 1.69
N ALA A 69 -13.34 -15.27 2.72
CA ALA A 69 -11.94 -15.13 3.10
C ALA A 69 -11.31 -16.49 3.40
N LYS A 70 -12.03 -17.35 4.13
CA LYS A 70 -11.60 -18.72 4.42
C LYS A 70 -11.43 -19.55 3.14
N LYS A 71 -12.38 -19.47 2.20
CA LYS A 71 -12.30 -20.18 0.91
C LYS A 71 -11.13 -19.72 0.04
N ASP A 72 -10.85 -18.42 0.02
CA ASP A 72 -9.71 -17.87 -0.73
C ASP A 72 -8.40 -18.35 -0.10
N LEU A 73 -8.27 -18.27 1.24
CA LEU A 73 -7.12 -18.81 1.99
C LEU A 73 -6.94 -20.32 1.79
N ASP A 74 -8.01 -21.11 1.79
CA ASP A 74 -7.97 -22.55 1.50
C ASP A 74 -7.42 -22.87 0.12
N THR A 75 -7.72 -22.01 -0.85
CA THR A 75 -7.23 -22.14 -2.22
C THR A 75 -5.73 -21.83 -2.29
N ILE A 76 -5.26 -20.84 -1.51
CA ILE A 76 -3.85 -20.39 -1.48
C ILE A 76 -2.96 -21.34 -0.67
N LEU A 77 -3.38 -21.66 0.57
CA LEU A 77 -2.58 -22.35 1.58
C LEU A 77 -2.85 -23.87 1.61
N GLY A 78 -3.83 -24.35 0.86
CA GLY A 78 -4.02 -25.78 0.59
C GLY A 78 -4.56 -26.56 1.79
N ALA A 79 -4.09 -27.81 1.94
CA ALA A 79 -4.73 -28.82 2.79
C ALA A 79 -4.76 -28.44 4.28
N GLN A 80 -3.69 -27.81 4.79
CA GLN A 80 -3.61 -27.42 6.20
C GLN A 80 -4.63 -26.35 6.55
N CYS A 81 -4.76 -25.33 5.69
CA CYS A 81 -5.77 -24.29 5.87
C CYS A 81 -7.19 -24.88 5.77
N LYS A 82 -7.43 -25.79 4.81
CA LYS A 82 -8.72 -26.48 4.65
C LYS A 82 -9.14 -27.27 5.88
N SER A 83 -8.19 -27.87 6.59
CA SER A 83 -8.46 -28.60 7.85
C SER A 83 -8.50 -27.71 9.08
N SER A 84 -8.21 -26.42 8.96
CA SER A 84 -8.26 -25.45 10.06
C SER A 84 -9.64 -24.80 10.16
N GLU A 85 -10.06 -24.54 11.40
CA GLU A 85 -11.31 -23.88 11.75
C GLU A 85 -11.10 -22.40 12.07
N VAL A 86 -12.10 -21.59 11.72
CA VAL A 86 -12.16 -20.18 12.11
C VAL A 86 -12.65 -20.13 13.57
N LEU A 87 -11.75 -19.81 14.49
CA LEU A 87 -12.09 -19.66 15.92
C LEU A 87 -12.76 -18.32 16.24
N ASP A 88 -12.32 -17.27 15.56
CA ASP A 88 -12.80 -15.90 15.73
C ASP A 88 -12.53 -15.11 14.45
N ALA A 89 -13.34 -14.09 14.20
CA ALA A 89 -13.18 -13.19 13.08
C ALA A 89 -13.81 -11.83 13.39
N ALA A 90 -13.15 -10.77 12.92
CA ALA A 90 -13.68 -9.42 12.92
C ALA A 90 -13.71 -8.91 11.48
N VAL A 91 -14.84 -8.36 11.06
CA VAL A 91 -15.00 -7.78 9.73
C VAL A 91 -15.07 -6.26 9.85
N VAL A 92 -14.15 -5.58 9.15
CA VAL A 92 -14.13 -4.12 9.06
C VAL A 92 -14.43 -3.71 7.63
N ARG A 93 -15.41 -2.83 7.46
CA ARG A 93 -15.77 -2.24 6.16
C ARG A 93 -15.35 -0.80 6.11
N LEU A 94 -14.53 -0.44 5.14
CA LEU A 94 -14.01 0.91 4.94
C LEU A 94 -14.46 1.44 3.57
N PRO A 95 -15.76 1.80 3.41
CA PRO A 95 -16.19 2.47 2.18
C PRO A 95 -15.41 3.76 2.01
N GLU A 96 -14.85 3.98 0.82
CA GLU A 96 -14.01 5.15 0.52
C GLU A 96 -12.77 5.27 1.43
N GLY A 97 -12.31 4.16 2.03
CA GLY A 97 -11.20 4.15 2.98
C GLY A 97 -9.82 4.37 2.38
N VAL A 98 -9.68 4.30 1.06
CA VAL A 98 -8.42 4.52 0.34
C VAL A 98 -8.60 5.50 -0.80
N ASN A 99 -7.58 6.32 -1.04
CA ASN A 99 -7.56 7.25 -2.16
C ASN A 99 -7.40 6.49 -3.48
N TRP A 100 -8.13 6.94 -4.50
CA TRP A 100 -8.02 6.41 -5.85
C TRP A 100 -6.90 7.13 -6.58
N PHE A 101 -5.77 6.46 -6.72
CA PHE A 101 -4.70 6.94 -7.58
C PHE A 101 -5.02 6.59 -9.03
N PHE A 102 -4.96 7.59 -9.91
CA PHE A 102 -5.07 7.41 -11.36
C PHE A 102 -3.85 8.04 -12.05
N PRO A 103 -3.48 7.58 -13.27
CA PRO A 103 -2.38 8.19 -14.01
C PRO A 103 -2.53 9.71 -14.12
N GLY A 104 -1.54 10.46 -13.66
CA GLY A 104 -1.54 11.93 -13.62
C GLY A 104 -1.99 12.55 -12.30
N SER A 105 -2.62 11.82 -11.39
CA SER A 105 -3.10 12.34 -10.09
C SER A 105 -2.00 12.88 -9.17
N TYR A 106 -0.73 12.56 -9.43
CA TYR A 106 0.40 13.09 -8.66
C TYR A 106 0.39 14.63 -8.66
N GLN A 107 0.14 15.29 -9.79
CA GLN A 107 0.16 16.75 -9.86
C GLN A 107 -0.91 17.46 -9.00
N ASP A 108 -1.94 16.72 -8.59
CA ASP A 108 -3.05 17.22 -7.78
C ASP A 108 -2.80 17.04 -6.27
N MET A 109 -1.70 16.37 -5.90
CA MET A 109 -1.29 16.22 -4.50
C MET A 109 -0.73 17.54 -3.96
N PRO A 110 -1.07 17.95 -2.72
CA PRO A 110 -0.45 19.11 -2.09
C PRO A 110 1.03 18.87 -1.77
N ASP A 111 1.82 19.93 -1.82
CA ASP A 111 3.14 19.96 -1.20
C ASP A 111 3.04 20.01 0.33
N ILE A 112 4.13 19.69 1.03
CA ILE A 112 4.21 19.71 2.50
C ILE A 112 3.78 21.05 3.10
N LYS A 113 4.04 22.17 2.42
CA LYS A 113 3.71 23.51 2.89
C LYS A 113 2.78 24.20 1.90
N ALA A 114 1.71 24.81 2.39
CA ALA A 114 0.82 25.60 1.54
C ALA A 114 1.54 26.84 0.99
N GLU A 115 1.39 27.11 -0.30
CA GLU A 115 1.96 28.30 -0.94
C GLU A 115 1.29 29.60 -0.46
N SER A 116 -0.03 29.57 -0.28
CA SER A 116 -0.85 30.75 0.03
C SER A 116 -1.03 31.02 1.53
N ILE A 117 -0.71 30.04 2.39
CA ILE A 117 -0.93 30.12 3.85
C ILE A 117 0.37 29.71 4.56
N GLY A 118 1.15 30.70 4.99
CA GLY A 118 2.54 30.49 5.44
C GLY A 118 2.73 29.61 6.67
N ASN A 119 1.68 29.33 7.44
CA ASN A 119 1.68 28.49 8.64
C ASN A 119 0.81 27.21 8.49
N MET A 120 0.45 26.84 7.26
CA MET A 120 -0.29 25.62 6.97
C MET A 120 0.63 24.57 6.35
N TYR A 121 0.55 23.35 6.88
CA TYR A 121 1.36 22.20 6.48
C TYR A 121 0.46 20.99 6.27
N PHE A 122 0.82 20.15 5.32
CA PHE A 122 0.09 18.93 4.98
C PHE A 122 0.96 17.70 5.30
N ALA A 123 0.31 16.66 5.81
CA ALA A 123 0.89 15.34 6.03
C ALA A 123 -0.16 14.27 5.67
N GLY A 124 0.31 13.07 5.35
CA GLY A 124 -0.52 11.96 4.92
C GLY A 124 -0.05 11.36 3.59
N ASP A 125 -0.66 10.23 3.23
CA ASP A 125 -0.29 9.47 2.02
C ASP A 125 -0.51 10.24 0.70
N VAL A 126 -1.35 11.28 0.73
CA VAL A 126 -1.69 12.09 -0.45
C VAL A 126 -0.81 13.34 -0.60
N VAL A 127 0.28 13.46 0.15
CA VAL A 127 1.19 14.61 0.08
C VAL A 127 2.39 14.28 -0.80
N HIS A 128 2.94 15.25 -1.53
CA HIS A 128 4.19 15.07 -2.27
C HIS A 128 5.35 14.74 -1.33
N SER A 129 6.11 13.71 -1.67
CA SER A 129 7.38 13.37 -1.02
C SER A 129 8.33 12.73 -2.02
N SER A 130 9.62 13.06 -1.90
CA SER A 130 10.68 12.42 -2.68
C SER A 130 11.19 11.11 -2.07
N HIS A 131 10.67 10.70 -0.90
CA HIS A 131 11.14 9.52 -0.19
C HIS A 131 10.88 8.21 -0.96
N GLY A 132 9.77 8.14 -1.70
CA GLY A 132 9.38 6.97 -2.49
C GLY A 132 8.56 5.92 -1.73
N SER A 133 8.27 6.15 -0.45
CA SER A 133 7.36 5.31 0.36
C SER A 133 5.90 5.43 -0.11
N TRP A 134 5.06 4.49 0.31
CA TRP A 134 3.63 4.47 0.01
C TRP A 134 2.77 4.18 1.24
N SER A 135 1.48 4.49 1.19
CA SER A 135 0.47 4.11 2.18
C SER A 135 0.85 4.61 3.60
N GLN A 136 0.75 3.74 4.61
CA GLN A 136 1.05 4.09 6.01
C GLN A 136 2.46 4.65 6.21
N GLU A 137 3.47 4.11 5.51
CA GLU A 137 4.84 4.58 5.61
C GLU A 137 4.96 6.02 5.08
N LYS A 138 4.33 6.32 3.94
CA LYS A 138 4.31 7.69 3.39
C LYS A 138 3.59 8.67 4.30
N ALA A 139 2.48 8.26 4.91
CA ALA A 139 1.78 9.09 5.89
C ALA A 139 2.67 9.42 7.09
N PHE A 140 3.46 8.46 7.57
CA PHE A 140 4.44 8.68 8.64
C PHE A 140 5.58 9.61 8.20
N VAL A 141 6.19 9.32 7.05
CA VAL A 141 7.31 10.09 6.47
C VAL A 141 6.91 11.55 6.25
N THR A 142 5.79 11.80 5.57
CA THR A 142 5.31 13.17 5.30
C THR A 142 4.96 13.93 6.58
N GLY A 143 4.55 13.23 7.64
CA GLY A 143 4.40 13.82 8.97
C GLY A 143 5.72 14.33 9.55
N ILE A 144 6.81 13.55 9.39
CA ILE A 144 8.15 13.98 9.79
C ILE A 144 8.66 15.12 8.90
N GLU A 145 8.47 15.03 7.58
CA GLU A 145 8.87 16.09 6.65
C GLU A 145 8.16 17.41 6.95
N ALA A 146 6.86 17.37 7.27
CA ALA A 146 6.09 18.52 7.73
C ALA A 146 6.65 19.10 9.04
N ALA A 147 6.96 18.26 10.02
CA ALA A 147 7.58 18.69 11.27
C ALA A 147 8.96 19.33 11.05
N ASN A 148 9.78 18.76 10.15
CA ASN A 148 11.07 19.32 9.77
C ASN A 148 10.91 20.69 9.10
N SER A 149 9.90 20.86 8.24
CA SER A 149 9.57 22.14 7.61
C SER A 149 9.17 23.22 8.64
N VAL A 150 8.38 22.85 9.66
CA VAL A 150 8.04 23.75 10.79
C VAL A 150 9.29 24.15 11.58
N LEU A 151 10.22 23.21 11.79
CA LEU A 151 11.42 23.42 12.61
C LEU A 151 12.62 24.01 11.83
N GLY A 152 12.47 24.27 10.53
CA GLY A 152 13.56 24.77 9.68
C GLY A 152 14.71 23.78 9.49
N ARG A 153 14.42 22.47 9.50
CA ARG A 153 15.39 21.38 9.32
C ARG A 153 15.39 20.90 7.86
N ALA A 154 16.40 20.12 7.49
CA ALA A 154 16.39 19.41 6.21
C ALA A 154 15.20 18.41 6.18
N PRO A 155 14.50 18.25 5.03
CA PRO A 155 13.28 17.45 4.96
C PRO A 155 13.44 16.00 5.45
N ASP A 156 14.58 15.39 5.14
CA ASP A 156 14.94 14.00 5.44
C ASP A 156 15.51 13.78 6.87
N THR A 157 15.55 14.82 7.70
CA THR A 157 16.08 14.70 9.06
C THR A 157 15.29 13.68 9.87
N GLY A 158 15.93 12.58 10.28
CA GLY A 158 15.31 11.52 11.06
C GLY A 158 14.46 10.54 10.24
N ILE A 159 14.57 10.57 8.91
CA ILE A 159 13.90 9.65 7.99
C ILE A 159 14.93 8.64 7.47
N LEU A 160 14.61 7.35 7.60
CA LEU A 160 15.46 6.29 7.06
C LEU A 160 15.27 6.20 5.55
N PRO A 161 16.33 6.31 4.73
CA PRO A 161 16.17 6.25 3.29
C PRO A 161 15.77 4.83 2.83
N LEU A 162 14.99 4.77 1.76
CA LEU A 162 14.69 3.51 1.09
C LEU A 162 15.96 2.84 0.55
N ALA A 163 15.90 1.51 0.44
CA ALA A 163 16.91 0.75 -0.27
C ALA A 163 17.03 1.23 -1.73
N ALA A 164 18.25 1.20 -2.25
CA ALA A 164 18.49 1.56 -3.64
C ALA A 164 17.77 0.58 -4.58
N ASP A 165 17.24 1.10 -5.68
CA ASP A 165 16.68 0.29 -6.77
C ASP A 165 17.67 -0.80 -7.20
N GLU A 166 17.14 -1.97 -7.52
CA GLU A 166 17.91 -3.03 -8.16
C GLU A 166 18.55 -2.55 -9.46
N LEU A 167 19.73 -3.09 -9.80
CA LEU A 167 20.52 -2.64 -10.95
C LEU A 167 19.69 -2.54 -12.24
N HIS A 168 18.89 -3.58 -12.52
CA HIS A 168 18.09 -3.65 -13.73
C HIS A 168 16.96 -2.60 -13.75
N VAL A 169 16.34 -2.30 -12.59
CA VAL A 169 15.33 -1.24 -12.44
C VAL A 169 15.96 0.12 -12.70
N ARG A 170 17.12 0.38 -12.09
CA ARG A 170 17.86 1.64 -12.27
C ARG A 170 18.23 1.86 -13.74
N PHE A 171 18.76 0.83 -14.41
CA PHE A 171 19.08 0.91 -15.85
C PHE A 171 17.83 1.14 -16.71
N GLY A 172 16.72 0.46 -16.40
CA GLY A 172 15.45 0.67 -17.08
C GLY A 172 14.95 2.12 -16.96
N LYS A 173 14.96 2.69 -15.74
CA LYS A 173 14.56 4.08 -15.49
C LYS A 173 15.40 5.07 -16.31
N GLU A 174 16.72 4.90 -16.35
CA GLU A 174 17.60 5.78 -17.14
C GLU A 174 17.37 5.62 -18.65
N ALA A 175 17.18 4.39 -19.14
CA ALA A 175 16.88 4.15 -20.55
C ALA A 175 15.56 4.82 -20.97
N VAL A 176 14.50 4.69 -20.16
CA VAL A 176 13.20 5.34 -20.40
C VAL A 176 13.33 6.86 -20.35
N LYS A 177 14.09 7.41 -19.40
CA LYS A 177 14.34 8.85 -19.30
C LYS A 177 15.04 9.41 -20.53
N ILE A 178 16.05 8.70 -21.05
CA ILE A 178 16.75 9.06 -22.29
C ILE A 178 15.78 9.01 -23.48
N ALA A 179 15.03 7.92 -23.63
CA ALA A 179 14.05 7.76 -24.70
C ALA A 179 12.99 8.87 -24.67
N ARG A 180 12.45 9.19 -23.49
CA ARG A 180 11.47 10.27 -23.32
C ARG A 180 12.04 11.62 -23.73
N ASN A 181 13.28 11.93 -23.36
CA ASN A 181 13.94 13.19 -23.75
C ASN A 181 14.17 13.29 -25.26
N ILE A 182 14.47 12.17 -25.93
CA ILE A 182 14.66 12.12 -27.40
C ILE A 182 13.32 12.28 -28.12
N ILE A 183 12.28 11.58 -27.66
CA ILE A 183 10.98 11.52 -28.34
C ILE A 183 10.15 12.78 -28.09
N SER A 184 10.20 13.35 -26.88
CA SER A 184 9.34 14.47 -26.49
C SER A 184 9.86 15.84 -26.95
N GLY A 185 11.11 15.91 -27.43
CA GLY A 185 11.80 17.19 -27.67
C GLY A 185 11.94 18.04 -26.38
N PRO A 186 12.49 19.27 -26.46
CA PRO A 186 12.53 20.17 -25.32
C PRO A 186 11.11 20.48 -24.83
N LYS A 187 10.83 20.25 -23.53
CA LYS A 187 9.54 20.49 -22.88
C LYS A 187 8.99 21.86 -23.29
N LYS A 188 7.82 21.88 -23.94
CA LYS A 188 6.95 23.07 -23.90
C LYS A 188 6.27 23.09 -22.53
N ASP A 189 6.33 24.23 -21.85
CA ASP A 189 5.75 24.55 -20.53
C ASP A 189 4.21 24.42 -20.43
N SER A 190 3.56 23.55 -21.21
CA SER A 190 2.09 23.51 -21.28
C SER A 190 1.42 22.66 -20.20
N GLY A 191 2.18 22.00 -19.30
CA GLY A 191 1.63 21.16 -18.23
C GLY A 191 0.76 19.98 -18.70
N ARG A 192 0.71 19.69 -20.01
CA ARG A 192 -0.09 18.61 -20.57
C ARG A 192 0.75 17.35 -20.75
N PRO A 193 0.28 16.17 -20.33
CA PRO A 193 0.96 14.91 -20.61
C PRO A 193 1.10 14.73 -22.13
N SER A 194 2.29 14.33 -22.56
CA SER A 194 2.58 13.99 -23.94
C SER A 194 2.01 12.61 -24.29
N LEU A 195 1.92 12.31 -25.59
CA LEU A 195 1.54 10.98 -26.08
C LEU A 195 2.47 9.88 -25.52
N VAL A 196 3.71 10.22 -25.17
CA VAL A 196 4.69 9.32 -24.57
C VAL A 196 4.34 8.99 -23.12
N ASP A 197 3.78 9.95 -22.37
CA ASP A 197 3.34 9.74 -20.98
C ASP A 197 2.08 8.85 -20.87
N PHE A 198 1.44 8.52 -22.00
CA PHE A 198 0.33 7.55 -22.09
C PHE A 198 0.74 6.20 -22.71
N LEU A 199 1.93 6.13 -23.33
CA LEU A 199 2.45 4.92 -23.98
C LEU A 199 3.43 4.12 -23.10
N PHE A 200 3.91 4.73 -22.01
CA PHE A 200 4.79 4.14 -20.99
C PHE A 200 4.28 4.50 -19.59
#